data_AF-A0A931MKL9-F1
#
_entry.id   AF-A0A931MKL9-F1
#
_cell.length_a   1.000
_cell.length_b   1.000
_cell.length_c   1.000
_cell.angle_alpha   90.00
_cell.angle_beta   90.00
_cell.angle_gamma   90.00
#
_symmetry.space_group_name_H-M   'P 1'
#
loop_
_entity.id
_entity.type
_entity.pdbx_description
1 polymer ?
#
loop_
_entity_poly.entity_id
_entity_poly.type
_entity_poly.pdbx_seq_one_letter_code
_entity_poly.pdbx_strand_id
1 'polypeptide(L)'
;MKANMRMVASATNSASDALRSRKSASKGTPTGLLVSAAALALSLTGCIPSPPKPAPAPQPTSAPVPRPQPQPTTPPAPVAPPTDWRDAPQSAGDWSLGRASEGTTARFAASFELRCNAASRTMTLVRLLPAGSPAATGSMAVTTMQGTRTLAAQSIAGGLAVTLPARDPLLDAMAFSRGRFAVATSGQPTLYLPSWTEISRVIEDCR
;
A
#
# COMPACT_ATOMS: atom_id res chain seq x y z
N MET A 1 -47.63 -10.07 41.81
CA MET A 1 -46.92 -11.36 41.65
C MET A 1 -45.70 -11.09 40.77
N LYS A 2 -44.62 -10.58 41.37
CA LYS A 2 -43.35 -11.26 41.75
C LYS A 2 -42.46 -11.62 40.54
N ALA A 3 -41.27 -11.01 40.61
CA ALA A 3 -40.14 -10.98 39.68
C ALA A 3 -39.56 -12.35 39.31
N ASN A 4 -38.92 -12.42 38.13
CA ASN A 4 -37.98 -13.49 37.79
C ASN A 4 -36.56 -12.93 37.72
N MET A 5 -35.77 -13.39 38.70
CA MET A 5 -34.41 -13.00 39.00
C MET A 5 -33.43 -13.88 38.23
N ARG A 6 -32.47 -13.22 37.56
CA ARG A 6 -31.31 -13.85 36.90
C ARG A 6 -30.40 -14.49 37.95
N MET A 7 -29.93 -15.70 37.69
CA MET A 7 -28.81 -16.30 38.41
C MET A 7 -28.05 -17.23 37.46
N VAL A 8 -26.89 -16.79 36.98
CA VAL A 8 -25.81 -17.72 36.59
C VAL A 8 -24.55 -17.15 37.22
N ALA A 9 -24.03 -17.93 38.17
CA ALA A 9 -22.94 -17.58 39.05
C ALA A 9 -21.58 -17.67 38.34
N SER A 10 -20.71 -16.75 38.73
CA SER A 10 -19.29 -16.68 38.44
C SER A 10 -18.54 -17.92 38.95
N ALA A 11 -17.62 -18.44 38.13
CA ALA A 11 -16.52 -19.28 38.59
C ALA A 11 -15.20 -18.53 38.35
N THR A 12 -14.56 -18.16 39.47
CA THR A 12 -13.13 -17.87 39.63
C THR A 12 -12.33 -19.18 39.39
N ASN A 13 -11.01 -19.28 39.16
CA ASN A 13 -9.87 -18.44 39.46
C ASN A 13 -8.64 -18.98 38.68
N SER A 14 -7.62 -18.12 38.55
CA SER A 14 -6.17 -18.35 38.37
C SER A 14 -5.57 -19.75 38.22
N ALA A 15 -4.64 -19.86 37.27
CA ALA A 15 -3.33 -20.46 37.53
C ALA A 15 -2.25 -19.84 36.61
N SER A 16 -1.28 -19.20 37.25
CA SER A 16 -0.01 -18.74 36.70
C SER A 16 0.95 -19.91 36.42
N ASP A 17 2.08 -19.58 35.79
CA ASP A 17 3.32 -20.35 35.70
C ASP A 17 3.38 -21.52 34.72
N ALA A 18 4.14 -21.34 33.64
CA ALA A 18 5.45 -22.00 33.54
C ALA A 18 6.23 -21.53 32.30
N LEU A 19 7.40 -20.93 32.57
CA LEU A 19 8.52 -20.86 31.66
C LEU A 19 8.82 -22.25 31.06
N ARG A 20 8.95 -22.33 29.72
CA ARG A 20 9.81 -23.33 29.05
C ARG A 20 10.10 -22.86 27.62
N SER A 21 11.09 -21.99 27.40
CA SER A 21 12.44 -22.40 26.99
C SER A 21 12.55 -23.87 26.58
N ARG A 22 12.67 -24.14 25.28
CA ARG A 22 13.67 -25.07 24.72
C ARG A 22 13.63 -25.12 23.18
N LYS A 23 14.75 -24.64 22.62
CA LYS A 23 15.55 -25.28 21.58
C LYS A 23 14.99 -25.35 20.15
N SER A 24 15.50 -24.38 19.38
CA SER A 24 16.10 -24.57 18.06
C SER A 24 16.67 -25.98 17.85
N ALA A 25 16.16 -26.69 16.84
CA ALA A 25 16.71 -27.94 16.34
C ALA A 25 17.10 -27.75 14.87
N SER A 26 18.26 -27.11 14.69
CA SER A 26 19.12 -27.30 13.54
C SER A 26 19.72 -28.71 13.61
N LYS A 27 19.66 -29.47 12.51
CA LYS A 27 20.73 -30.38 12.02
C LYS A 27 20.26 -31.16 10.80
N GLY A 28 20.99 -31.00 9.70
CA GLY A 28 20.83 -31.75 8.46
C GLY A 28 22.03 -31.54 7.54
N THR A 29 23.13 -32.19 7.86
CA THR A 29 24.32 -32.46 7.02
C THR A 29 24.91 -33.78 7.52
N PRO A 30 25.80 -34.51 6.78
CA PRO A 30 26.51 -34.18 5.53
C PRO A 30 26.35 -35.32 4.48
N THR A 31 26.94 -35.27 3.28
CA THR A 31 28.21 -35.97 2.95
C THR A 31 28.46 -35.81 1.46
N GLY A 32 29.68 -35.45 1.07
CA GLY A 32 30.10 -35.37 -0.32
C GLY A 32 31.51 -34.79 -0.46
N LEU A 33 32.51 -35.56 -0.02
CA LEU A 33 33.93 -35.35 -0.30
C LEU A 33 34.19 -35.47 -1.80
N LEU A 34 34.81 -34.48 -2.43
CA LEU A 34 35.81 -34.70 -3.47
C LEU A 34 36.93 -33.65 -3.34
N VAL A 35 38.15 -34.19 -3.29
CA VAL A 35 39.45 -33.57 -3.08
C VAL A 35 40.07 -33.19 -4.42
N SER A 36 40.70 -32.02 -4.52
CA SER A 36 41.86 -31.68 -5.39
C SER A 36 42.31 -30.25 -4.99
N ALA A 37 43.41 -30.01 -4.25
CA ALA A 37 44.84 -30.12 -4.60
C ALA A 37 45.16 -29.47 -5.95
N ALA A 38 46.15 -28.60 -6.16
CA ALA A 38 47.12 -27.83 -5.38
C ALA A 38 47.84 -26.92 -6.40
N ALA A 39 48.34 -25.75 -5.99
CA ALA A 39 49.48 -24.96 -6.53
C ALA A 39 49.18 -23.45 -6.40
N LEU A 40 49.72 -22.71 -5.42
CA LEU A 40 51.06 -22.12 -5.37
C LEU A 40 51.46 -21.34 -6.63
N ALA A 41 51.27 -20.00 -6.57
CA ALA A 41 52.18 -19.05 -7.21
C ALA A 41 52.13 -17.71 -6.47
N LEU A 42 53.21 -17.42 -5.75
CA LEU A 42 53.58 -16.12 -5.22
C LEU A 42 53.81 -15.14 -6.38
N SER A 43 53.32 -13.91 -6.28
CA SER A 43 53.90 -12.78 -7.02
C SER A 43 53.91 -11.52 -6.17
N LEU A 44 55.08 -10.91 -6.13
CA LEU A 44 55.58 -9.98 -5.13
C LEU A 44 54.90 -8.60 -5.16
N THR A 45 54.77 -8.04 -3.97
CA THR A 45 54.62 -6.60 -3.71
C THR A 45 55.82 -5.83 -4.29
N GLY A 46 55.63 -5.12 -5.40
CA GLY A 46 56.58 -4.15 -5.93
C GLY A 46 56.19 -2.73 -5.53
N CYS A 47 56.71 -2.25 -4.40
CA CYS A 47 56.66 -0.82 -4.07
C CYS A 47 57.78 -0.10 -4.83
N ILE A 48 57.43 0.62 -5.90
CA ILE A 48 58.32 1.56 -6.57
C ILE A 48 58.16 2.93 -5.90
N PRO A 49 59.25 3.57 -5.41
CA PRO A 49 59.21 4.97 -5.01
C PRO A 49 59.14 5.85 -6.25
N SER A 50 58.08 6.65 -6.39
CA SER A 50 58.01 7.69 -7.42
C SER A 50 58.90 8.88 -7.04
N PRO A 51 59.67 9.46 -7.98
CA PRO A 51 60.48 10.65 -7.73
C PRO A 51 59.60 11.86 -7.39
N PRO A 52 60.08 12.81 -6.56
CA PRO A 52 59.35 14.02 -6.25
C PRO A 52 59.18 14.87 -7.52
N LYS A 53 57.92 15.12 -7.88
CA LYS A 53 57.54 16.00 -8.99
C LYS A 53 57.95 17.44 -8.66
N PRO A 54 58.61 18.18 -9.57
CA PRO A 54 58.92 19.60 -9.37
C PRO A 54 57.64 20.39 -9.10
N ALA A 55 57.67 21.23 -8.07
CA ALA A 55 56.56 22.08 -7.69
C ALA A 55 56.19 23.02 -8.86
N PRO A 56 54.91 23.05 -9.30
CA PRO A 56 54.45 24.06 -10.25
C PRO A 56 54.57 25.46 -9.66
N ALA A 57 54.94 26.43 -10.50
CA ALA A 57 54.98 27.84 -10.14
C ALA A 57 53.59 28.33 -9.63
N PRO A 58 53.53 29.33 -8.74
CA PRO A 58 52.28 29.90 -8.26
C PRO A 58 51.46 30.44 -9.44
N GLN A 59 50.28 29.86 -9.67
CA GLN A 59 49.32 30.45 -10.61
C GLN A 59 48.64 31.66 -9.94
N PRO A 60 48.43 32.77 -10.66
CA PRO A 60 47.65 33.89 -10.13
C PRO A 60 46.22 33.44 -9.83
N THR A 61 45.81 33.60 -8.57
CA THR A 61 44.45 33.34 -8.09
C THR A 61 43.45 34.19 -8.88
N SER A 62 42.68 33.58 -9.78
CA SER A 62 41.53 34.22 -10.40
C SER A 62 40.46 34.47 -9.34
N ALA A 63 39.95 35.71 -9.27
CA ALA A 63 38.90 36.10 -8.35
C ALA A 63 37.65 35.20 -8.50
N PRO A 64 36.91 34.91 -7.41
CA PRO A 64 35.71 34.09 -7.47
C PRO A 64 34.65 34.74 -8.35
N VAL A 65 34.22 34.04 -9.41
CA VAL A 65 33.05 34.43 -10.19
C VAL A 65 31.80 34.25 -9.31
N PRO A 66 30.93 35.25 -9.17
CA PRO A 66 29.68 35.12 -8.41
C PRO A 66 28.85 33.93 -8.92
N ARG A 67 28.52 33.00 -8.01
CA ARG A 67 27.64 31.86 -8.31
C ARG A 67 26.25 32.41 -8.66
N PRO A 68 25.62 32.00 -9.78
CA PRO A 68 24.23 32.36 -10.08
C PRO A 68 23.33 32.00 -8.89
N GLN A 69 22.56 32.97 -8.39
CA GLN A 69 21.59 32.71 -7.33
C GLN A 69 20.50 31.76 -7.86
N PRO A 70 20.06 30.76 -7.07
CA PRO A 70 18.94 29.91 -7.45
C PRO A 70 17.72 30.82 -7.69
N GLN A 71 17.21 30.84 -8.92
CA GLN A 71 15.92 31.47 -9.20
C GLN A 71 14.83 30.73 -8.41
N PRO A 72 13.91 31.46 -7.75
CA PRO A 72 12.74 30.84 -7.13
C PRO A 72 11.95 30.08 -8.19
N THR A 73 11.95 28.75 -8.13
CA THR A 73 11.11 27.92 -8.99
C THR A 73 9.65 28.22 -8.62
N THR A 74 8.95 28.93 -9.48
CA THR A 74 7.53 29.22 -9.28
C THR A 74 6.78 27.89 -9.29
N PRO A 75 5.91 27.60 -8.30
CA PRO A 75 5.11 26.38 -8.30
C PRO A 75 4.34 26.26 -9.63
N PRO A 76 4.36 25.10 -10.31
CA PRO A 76 3.62 24.93 -11.55
C PRO A 76 2.13 25.22 -11.32
N ALA A 77 1.50 25.88 -12.29
CA ALA A 77 0.08 26.23 -12.23
C ALA A 77 -0.79 24.95 -12.06
N PRO A 78 -1.91 25.01 -11.33
CA PRO A 78 -2.82 23.88 -11.19
C PRO A 78 -3.33 23.40 -12.55
N VAL A 79 -3.17 22.12 -12.85
CA VAL A 79 -3.70 21.50 -14.08
C VAL A 79 -5.22 21.38 -13.95
N ALA A 80 -5.96 21.81 -14.98
CA ALA A 80 -7.42 21.68 -14.99
C ALA A 80 -7.87 20.21 -14.90
N PRO A 81 -9.01 19.90 -14.26
CA PRO A 81 -9.50 18.53 -14.18
C PRO A 81 -9.80 17.98 -15.60
N PRO A 82 -9.48 16.71 -15.86
CA PRO A 82 -9.71 16.07 -17.15
C PRO A 82 -11.18 16.06 -17.54
N THR A 83 -11.48 16.30 -18.83
CA THR A 83 -12.84 16.19 -19.38
C THR A 83 -13.32 14.74 -19.43
N ASP A 84 -12.39 13.80 -19.62
CA ASP A 84 -12.66 12.36 -19.61
C ASP A 84 -11.84 11.67 -18.52
N TRP A 85 -12.49 10.79 -17.76
CA TRP A 85 -11.84 10.04 -16.68
C TRP A 85 -10.75 9.09 -17.19
N ARG A 86 -10.83 8.65 -18.45
CA ARG A 86 -9.84 7.73 -19.06
C ARG A 86 -8.50 8.40 -19.27
N ASP A 87 -8.51 9.71 -19.54
CA ASP A 87 -7.33 10.52 -19.78
C ASP A 87 -6.75 11.10 -18.48
N ALA A 88 -7.50 10.99 -17.38
CA ALA A 88 -7.06 11.46 -16.08
C ALA A 88 -5.86 10.68 -15.57
N PRO A 89 -4.80 11.33 -15.05
CA PRO A 89 -3.66 10.63 -14.49
C PRO A 89 -4.09 9.70 -13.35
N GLN A 90 -3.45 8.54 -13.25
CA GLN A 90 -3.68 7.62 -12.14
C GLN A 90 -3.41 8.34 -10.82
N SER A 91 -4.27 8.12 -9.83
CA SER A 91 -4.03 8.63 -8.49
C SER A 91 -2.73 8.04 -7.92
N ALA A 92 -1.99 8.84 -7.15
CA ALA A 92 -0.77 8.37 -6.52
C ALA A 92 -1.08 7.22 -5.53
N GLY A 93 -0.36 6.12 -5.66
CA GLY A 93 -0.54 4.94 -4.81
C GLY A 93 -0.33 3.65 -5.57
N ASP A 94 -0.40 2.57 -4.81
CA ASP A 94 -0.30 1.20 -5.29
C ASP A 94 -1.31 0.31 -4.56
N TRP A 95 -1.69 -0.80 -5.18
CA TRP A 95 -2.51 -1.84 -4.57
C TRP A 95 -1.67 -2.75 -3.68
N SER A 96 -2.26 -3.16 -2.57
CA SER A 96 -1.74 -4.19 -1.69
C SER A 96 -2.85 -5.14 -1.31
N LEU A 97 -2.59 -6.44 -1.42
CA LEU A 97 -3.49 -7.47 -0.92
C LEU A 97 -3.22 -7.70 0.57
N GLY A 98 -4.30 -7.90 1.32
CA GLY A 98 -4.26 -8.16 2.74
C GLY A 98 -5.26 -9.23 3.16
N ARG A 99 -5.19 -9.58 4.44
CA ARG A 99 -6.21 -10.40 5.10
C ARG A 99 -6.67 -9.71 6.37
N ALA A 100 -7.98 -9.67 6.55
CA ALA A 100 -8.65 -9.31 7.78
C ALA A 100 -9.35 -10.55 8.36
N SER A 101 -9.85 -10.43 9.59
CA SER A 101 -10.67 -11.50 10.20
C SER A 101 -11.92 -11.84 9.38
N GLU A 102 -12.47 -10.88 8.64
CA GLU A 102 -13.68 -11.05 7.83
C GLU A 102 -13.42 -11.62 6.43
N GLY A 103 -12.18 -11.53 5.91
CA GLY A 103 -11.86 -11.97 4.55
C GLY A 103 -10.65 -11.28 3.94
N THR A 104 -10.48 -11.46 2.63
CA THR A 104 -9.44 -10.80 1.84
C THR A 104 -9.73 -9.30 1.70
N THR A 105 -8.68 -8.48 1.70
CA THR A 105 -8.77 -7.04 1.42
C THR A 105 -7.83 -6.65 0.29
N ALA A 106 -8.19 -5.62 -0.47
CA ALA A 106 -7.29 -4.96 -1.42
C ALA A 106 -7.30 -3.45 -1.10
N ARG A 107 -6.13 -2.90 -0.79
CA ARG A 107 -5.99 -1.50 -0.35
C ARG A 107 -5.13 -0.72 -1.32
N PHE A 108 -5.65 0.42 -1.78
CA PHE A 108 -4.93 1.37 -2.61
C PHE A 108 -4.39 2.52 -1.75
N ALA A 109 -3.11 2.41 -1.40
CA ALA A 109 -2.43 3.31 -0.48
C ALA A 109 -3.29 3.63 0.77
N ALA A 110 -3.43 4.91 1.12
CA ALA A 110 -4.25 5.37 2.24
C ALA A 110 -5.58 6.02 1.79
N SER A 111 -6.07 5.69 0.59
CA SER A 111 -7.19 6.42 -0.03
C SER A 111 -8.41 5.57 -0.36
N PHE A 112 -8.23 4.28 -0.67
CA PHE A 112 -9.33 3.39 -1.01
C PHE A 112 -9.06 1.96 -0.57
N GLU A 113 -10.10 1.22 -0.21
CA GLU A 113 -10.02 -0.18 0.17
C GLU A 113 -11.26 -0.96 -0.27
N LEU A 114 -11.04 -2.17 -0.76
CA LEU A 114 -12.05 -3.20 -0.97
C LEU A 114 -11.91 -4.23 0.15
N ARG A 115 -12.99 -4.48 0.88
CA ARG A 115 -13.04 -5.43 1.99
C ARG A 115 -14.07 -6.50 1.72
N CYS A 116 -13.63 -7.74 1.60
CA CYS A 116 -14.56 -8.85 1.63
C CYS A 116 -14.98 -9.17 3.06
N ASN A 117 -16.27 -9.37 3.26
CA ASN A 117 -16.80 -10.15 4.36
C ASN A 117 -17.31 -11.49 3.81
N ALA A 118 -16.53 -12.55 4.03
CA ALA A 118 -16.81 -13.88 3.50
C ALA A 118 -18.04 -14.52 4.16
N ALA A 119 -18.30 -14.21 5.44
CA ALA A 119 -19.42 -14.77 6.19
C ALA A 119 -20.78 -14.24 5.67
N SER A 120 -20.88 -12.95 5.39
CA SER A 120 -22.09 -12.32 4.85
C SER A 120 -22.13 -12.24 3.32
N ARG A 121 -21.03 -12.62 2.63
CA ARG A 121 -20.89 -12.55 1.17
C ARG A 121 -21.17 -11.13 0.66
N THR A 122 -20.53 -10.16 1.29
CA THR A 122 -20.63 -8.74 0.94
C THR A 122 -19.26 -8.14 0.70
N MET A 123 -19.17 -7.25 -0.28
CA MET A 123 -18.00 -6.43 -0.56
C MET A 123 -18.24 -5.01 -0.06
N THR A 124 -17.35 -4.50 0.78
CA THR A 124 -17.39 -3.13 1.26
C THR A 124 -16.33 -2.30 0.55
N LEU A 125 -16.76 -1.27 -0.19
CA LEU A 125 -15.92 -0.26 -0.79
C LEU A 125 -15.74 0.87 0.22
N VAL A 126 -14.50 1.15 0.61
CA VAL A 126 -14.17 2.17 1.61
C VAL A 126 -13.34 3.26 0.94
N ARG A 127 -13.87 4.48 0.95
CA ARG A 127 -13.08 5.68 0.71
C ARG A 127 -12.50 6.15 2.04
N LEU A 128 -11.18 6.19 2.13
CA LEU A 128 -10.47 6.71 3.31
C LEU A 128 -10.35 8.23 3.17
N LEU A 129 -10.66 8.95 4.24
CA LEU A 129 -10.61 10.41 4.28
C LEU A 129 -9.46 10.89 5.17
N PRO A 130 -8.81 12.02 4.86
CA PRO A 130 -7.85 12.64 5.76
C PRO A 130 -8.45 12.93 7.14
N ALA A 131 -7.63 12.87 8.19
CA ALA A 131 -8.05 13.23 9.54
C ALA A 131 -8.62 14.66 9.58
N GLY A 132 -9.70 14.86 10.35
CA GLY A 132 -10.39 16.14 10.43
C GLY A 132 -11.32 16.45 9.25
N SER A 133 -11.46 15.54 8.28
CA SER A 133 -12.52 15.67 7.27
C SER A 133 -13.89 15.63 7.96
N PRO A 134 -14.85 16.48 7.54
CA PRO A 134 -16.17 16.47 8.14
C PRO A 134 -16.84 15.10 7.95
N ALA A 135 -17.42 14.57 9.03
CA ALA A 135 -18.23 13.37 8.97
C ALA A 135 -19.49 13.69 8.15
N ALA A 136 -19.50 13.32 6.88
CA ALA A 136 -20.63 13.53 6.00
C ALA A 136 -21.17 12.17 5.56
N THR A 137 -22.48 11.96 5.67
CA THR A 137 -23.17 11.00 4.81
C THR A 137 -23.03 11.50 3.38
N GLY A 138 -22.69 10.62 2.44
CA GLY A 138 -22.30 11.05 1.10
C GLY A 138 -22.79 10.12 0.02
N SER A 139 -22.54 10.50 -1.22
CA SER A 139 -22.61 9.59 -2.36
C SER A 139 -21.20 9.17 -2.78
N MET A 140 -21.09 7.94 -3.28
CA MET A 140 -19.92 7.42 -3.97
C MET A 140 -20.34 7.07 -5.39
N ALA A 141 -19.81 7.80 -6.38
CA ALA A 141 -20.00 7.49 -7.78
C ALA A 141 -18.80 6.69 -8.30
N VAL A 142 -19.08 5.53 -8.88
CA VAL A 142 -18.08 4.68 -9.52
C VAL A 142 -18.31 4.74 -11.03
N THR A 143 -17.31 5.20 -11.76
CA THR A 143 -17.32 5.28 -13.23
C THR A 143 -16.37 4.24 -13.81
N THR A 144 -16.92 3.38 -14.65
CA THR A 144 -16.25 2.26 -15.31
C THR A 144 -16.44 2.37 -16.82
N MET A 145 -15.89 1.43 -17.58
CA MET A 145 -16.17 1.32 -19.02
C MET A 145 -17.66 1.04 -19.33
N GLN A 146 -18.38 0.45 -18.37
CA GLN A 146 -19.80 0.11 -18.49
C GLN A 146 -20.72 1.28 -18.11
N GLY A 147 -20.17 2.37 -17.58
CA GLY A 147 -20.91 3.58 -17.20
C GLY A 147 -20.64 4.02 -15.76
N THR A 148 -21.46 4.95 -15.28
CA THR A 148 -21.38 5.51 -13.93
C THR A 148 -22.54 5.02 -13.06
N ARG A 149 -22.24 4.53 -11.87
CA ARG A 149 -23.23 4.19 -10.84
C ARG A 149 -22.99 5.00 -9.58
N THR A 150 -24.01 5.72 -9.13
CA THR A 150 -23.99 6.47 -7.87
C THR A 150 -24.61 5.64 -6.76
N LEU A 151 -23.89 5.52 -5.65
CA LEU A 151 -24.24 4.69 -4.50
C LEU A 151 -24.38 5.58 -3.26
N ALA A 152 -25.33 5.27 -2.39
CA ALA A 152 -25.42 5.89 -1.08
C ALA A 152 -24.29 5.36 -0.19
N ALA A 153 -23.46 6.25 0.34
CA ALA A 153 -22.34 5.93 1.20
C ALA A 153 -22.64 6.32 2.65
N GLN A 154 -22.32 5.41 3.58
CA GLN A 154 -22.45 5.64 5.00
C GLN A 154 -21.13 6.19 5.56
N SER A 155 -21.23 7.17 6.46
CA SER A 155 -20.06 7.66 7.20
C SER A 155 -19.59 6.60 8.19
N ILE A 156 -18.28 6.35 8.20
CA ILE A 156 -17.61 5.45 9.15
C ILE A 156 -16.41 6.18 9.77
N ALA A 157 -15.83 5.60 10.82
CA ALA A 157 -14.60 6.13 11.40
C ALA A 157 -13.50 6.21 10.32
N GLY A 158 -13.04 7.44 10.02
CA GLY A 158 -11.97 7.71 9.05
C GLY A 158 -12.37 7.59 7.58
N GLY A 159 -13.66 7.47 7.24
CA GLY A 159 -14.03 7.21 5.84
C GLY A 159 -15.52 7.26 5.50
N LEU A 160 -15.79 6.90 4.24
CA LEU A 160 -17.10 6.60 3.69
C LEU A 160 -17.11 5.15 3.22
N ALA A 161 -18.20 4.42 3.48
CA ALA A 161 -18.35 3.02 3.09
C ALA A 161 -19.61 2.80 2.26
N VAL A 162 -19.50 1.93 1.26
CA VAL A 162 -20.62 1.35 0.53
C VAL A 162 -20.51 -0.16 0.61
N THR A 163 -21.59 -0.83 1.02
CA THR A 163 -21.66 -2.29 1.06
C THR A 163 -22.50 -2.81 -0.10
N LEU A 164 -21.93 -3.73 -0.86
CA LEU A 164 -22.56 -4.39 -2.01
C LEU A 164 -22.65 -5.91 -1.75
N PRO A 165 -23.64 -6.61 -2.32
CA PRO A 165 -23.57 -8.06 -2.46
C PRO A 165 -22.29 -8.48 -3.19
N ALA A 166 -21.65 -9.59 -2.80
CA ALA A 166 -20.41 -10.08 -3.43
C ALA A 166 -20.56 -10.44 -4.92
N ARG A 167 -21.80 -10.54 -5.41
CA ARG A 167 -22.15 -10.79 -6.82
C ARG A 167 -22.71 -9.56 -7.53
N ASP A 168 -22.56 -8.36 -6.95
CA ASP A 168 -23.01 -7.13 -7.60
C ASP A 168 -22.19 -6.87 -8.90
N PRO A 169 -22.84 -6.63 -10.05
CA PRO A 169 -22.17 -6.49 -11.33
C PRO A 169 -21.23 -5.28 -11.42
N LEU A 170 -21.34 -4.30 -10.52
CA LEU A 170 -20.40 -3.21 -10.44
C LEU A 170 -18.98 -3.71 -10.10
N LEU A 171 -18.87 -4.78 -9.32
CA LEU A 171 -17.58 -5.37 -8.94
C LEU A 171 -16.82 -5.84 -10.19
N ASP A 172 -17.51 -6.60 -11.06
CA ASP A 172 -16.94 -7.06 -12.33
C ASP A 172 -16.64 -5.88 -13.28
N ALA A 173 -17.52 -4.87 -13.34
CA ALA A 173 -17.28 -3.67 -14.13
C ALA A 173 -16.00 -2.92 -13.71
N MET A 174 -15.70 -2.86 -12.40
CA MET A 174 -14.43 -2.30 -11.91
C MET A 174 -13.23 -3.16 -12.34
N ALA A 175 -13.30 -4.48 -12.14
CA ALA A 175 -12.22 -5.42 -12.47
C ALA A 175 -11.88 -5.43 -13.98
N PHE A 176 -12.90 -5.33 -14.83
CA PHE A 176 -12.74 -5.36 -16.30
C PHE A 176 -12.66 -3.99 -16.96
N SER A 177 -12.54 -2.91 -16.19
CA SER A 177 -12.30 -1.59 -16.78
C SER A 177 -10.94 -1.52 -17.47
N ARG A 178 -10.83 -0.76 -18.57
CA ARG A 178 -9.59 -0.65 -19.35
C ARG A 178 -8.62 0.32 -18.66
N GLY A 179 -7.60 -0.21 -18.01
CA GLY A 179 -6.52 0.55 -17.38
C GLY A 179 -6.88 1.09 -16.00
N ARG A 180 -7.98 1.85 -15.88
CA ARG A 180 -8.46 2.42 -14.60
C ARG A 180 -9.98 2.48 -14.53
N PHE A 181 -10.49 2.91 -13.39
CA PHE A 181 -11.87 3.33 -13.16
C PHE A 181 -11.84 4.53 -12.19
N ALA A 182 -12.91 5.32 -12.14
CA ALA A 182 -12.97 6.50 -11.28
C ALA A 182 -13.89 6.27 -10.07
N VAL A 183 -13.48 6.80 -8.91
CA VAL A 183 -14.29 6.83 -7.69
C VAL A 183 -14.38 8.28 -7.22
N ALA A 184 -15.55 8.88 -7.38
CA ALA A 184 -15.86 10.23 -6.90
C ALA A 184 -16.70 10.16 -5.62
N THR A 185 -16.34 10.95 -4.63
CA THR A 185 -17.08 11.07 -3.36
C THR A 185 -17.25 12.54 -3.03
N SER A 186 -18.41 12.92 -2.50
CA SER A 186 -18.71 14.32 -2.19
C SER A 186 -17.62 14.96 -1.32
N GLY A 187 -17.16 16.15 -1.72
CA GLY A 187 -16.15 16.92 -0.98
C GLY A 187 -14.73 16.34 -0.99
N GLN A 188 -14.44 15.35 -1.82
CA GLN A 188 -13.11 14.73 -1.92
C GLN A 188 -12.63 14.71 -3.37
N PRO A 189 -11.29 14.76 -3.61
CA PRO A 189 -10.76 14.57 -4.96
C PRO A 189 -11.19 13.23 -5.56
N THR A 190 -11.50 13.19 -6.86
CA THR A 190 -11.78 11.94 -7.56
C THR A 190 -10.54 11.05 -7.56
N LEU A 191 -10.71 9.77 -7.25
CA LEU A 191 -9.66 8.76 -7.39
C LEU A 191 -9.75 8.11 -8.77
N TYR A 192 -8.62 7.97 -9.45
CA TYR A 192 -8.49 7.22 -10.70
C TYR A 192 -7.63 5.99 -10.41
N LEU A 193 -8.32 4.88 -10.14
CA LEU A 193 -7.75 3.66 -9.58
C LEU A 193 -7.44 2.66 -10.69
N PRO A 194 -6.24 2.05 -10.71
CA PRO A 194 -5.93 1.06 -11.74
C PRO A 194 -6.73 -0.23 -11.54
N SER A 195 -7.20 -0.84 -12.63
CA SER A 195 -7.97 -2.10 -12.63
C SER A 195 -7.04 -3.33 -12.60
N TRP A 196 -6.15 -3.40 -11.61
CA TRP A 196 -5.13 -4.45 -11.49
C TRP A 196 -5.65 -5.73 -10.82
N THR A 197 -4.78 -6.74 -10.77
CA THR A 197 -5.10 -8.11 -10.35
C THR A 197 -5.61 -8.22 -8.93
N GLU A 198 -5.25 -7.31 -8.04
CA GLU A 198 -5.65 -7.28 -6.62
C GLU A 198 -7.17 -7.11 -6.47
N ILE A 199 -7.77 -6.29 -7.34
CA ILE A 199 -9.23 -6.08 -7.36
C ILE A 199 -9.93 -7.37 -7.79
N SER A 200 -9.47 -7.97 -8.89
CA SER A 200 -10.02 -9.24 -9.35
C SER A 200 -9.87 -10.30 -8.25
N ARG A 201 -8.72 -10.37 -7.60
CA ARG A 201 -8.46 -11.35 -6.54
C ARG A 201 -9.41 -11.20 -5.35
N VAL A 202 -9.63 -9.98 -4.84
CA VAL A 202 -10.51 -9.79 -3.68
C VAL A 202 -11.98 -10.06 -4.03
N ILE A 203 -12.41 -9.73 -5.26
CA ILE A 203 -13.76 -10.05 -5.75
C ILE A 203 -13.94 -11.56 -5.86
N GLU A 204 -12.97 -12.26 -6.44
CA GLU A 204 -12.96 -13.72 -6.58
C GLU A 204 -12.97 -14.45 -5.24
N ASP A 205 -12.22 -13.97 -4.24
CA ASP A 205 -12.23 -14.57 -2.90
C ASP A 205 -13.58 -14.34 -2.19
N CYS A 206 -14.32 -13.29 -2.55
CA CYS A 206 -15.56 -12.92 -1.86
C CYS A 206 -16.81 -13.61 -2.41
N ARG A 207 -16.75 -14.09 -3.65
CA ARG A 207 -17.89 -14.51 -4.44
C ARG A 207 -18.31 -15.94 -4.24
#